data_AF-L1JJJ9-F1
#
_entry.id   AF-L1JJJ9-F1
#
_cell.length_a   1.000
_cell.length_b   1.000
_cell.length_c   1.000
_cell.angle_alpha   90.00
_cell.angle_beta   90.00
_cell.angle_gamma   90.00
#
_symmetry.space_group_name_H-M   'P 1'
#
loop_
_entity.id
_entity.type
_entity.pdbx_description
1 polymer ?
#
loop_
_entity_poly.entity_id
_entity_poly.type
_entity_poly.pdbx_seq_one_letter_code
_entity_poly.pdbx_strand_id
1 'polypeptide(L)' 'ESLTSCSICLVDYEVGDDVRMLPCLHAYHKACADEWLKCSHSCPVCKTNI' A
#
# COMPACT_ATOMS: atom_id res chain seq x y z
N GLU A 1 -16.88 1.62 4.03
CA GLU A 1 -15.83 2.57 4.43
C GLU A 1 -14.88 2.75 3.26
N SER A 2 -14.46 3.99 3.00
CA SER A 2 -13.80 4.41 1.76
C SER A 2 -12.43 3.77 1.61
N LEU A 3 -12.27 2.86 0.64
CA LEU A 3 -11.02 2.14 0.29
C LEU A 3 -9.98 3.05 -0.43
N THR A 4 -10.01 4.35 -0.16
CA THR A 4 -9.30 5.37 -0.94
C THR A 4 -8.11 5.99 -0.20
N SER A 5 -7.61 5.35 0.86
CA SER A 5 -6.45 5.82 1.60
C SER A 5 -5.39 4.74 1.77
N CYS A 6 -4.13 5.18 1.82
CA CYS A 6 -2.97 4.32 1.99
C CYS A 6 -2.83 3.93 3.45
N SER A 7 -2.95 2.64 3.79
CA SER A 7 -2.86 2.18 5.18
C SER A 7 -1.45 2.25 5.78
N ILE A 8 -0.43 2.63 4.98
CA ILE A 8 0.96 2.80 5.45
C ILE A 8 1.18 4.21 5.98
N CYS A 9 0.82 5.24 5.21
CA CYS A 9 0.97 6.64 5.61
C CYS A 9 -0.32 7.26 6.17
N LEU A 10 -1.45 6.56 6.08
CA LEU A 10 -2.79 7.01 6.48
C LEU A 10 -3.25 8.28 5.74
N VAL A 11 -2.81 8.45 4.50
CA VAL A 11 -3.17 9.57 3.60
C VAL A 11 -4.08 9.08 2.49
N ASP A 12 -5.09 9.87 2.14
CA ASP A 12 -5.96 9.62 0.98
C ASP A 12 -5.19 9.66 -0.35
N TYR A 13 -5.61 8.85 -1.30
CA TYR A 13 -5.06 8.86 -2.65
C TYR A 13 -5.57 10.08 -3.41
N GLU A 14 -4.65 10.80 -4.05
CA GLU A 14 -5.00 11.93 -4.90
C GLU A 14 -4.87 11.57 -6.39
N VAL A 15 -5.52 12.35 -7.25
CA VAL A 15 -5.38 12.19 -8.70
C VAL A 15 -3.95 12.53 -9.10
N GLY A 16 -3.22 11.53 -9.57
CA GLY A 16 -1.81 11.65 -9.94
C GLY A 16 -0.85 10.88 -9.02
N ASP A 17 -1.34 10.32 -7.91
CA ASP A 17 -0.54 9.44 -7.07
C ASP A 17 -0.20 8.12 -7.78
N ASP A 18 1.07 7.75 -7.74
CA ASP A 18 1.52 6.42 -8.11
C ASP A 18 1.09 5.44 -7.01
N VAL A 19 0.12 4.58 -7.32
CA VAL A 19 -0.31 3.50 -6.43
C VAL A 19 0.17 2.14 -6.94
N ARG A 20 0.59 1.29 -6.01
CA ARG A 20 1.02 -0.08 -6.26
C ARG A 20 0.02 -1.04 -5.63
N MET A 21 -0.56 -1.90 -6.46
CA MET A 21 -1.43 -2.99 -6.01
C MET A 21 -0.61 -4.26 -5.81
N LEU A 22 -0.84 -4.91 -4.68
CA LEU A 22 -0.20 -6.16 -4.29
C LEU A 22 -1.01 -7.38 -4.75
N PRO A 23 -0.41 -8.58 -4.78
CA PRO A 23 -1.13 -9.81 -5.13
C PRO A 23 -2.30 -10.13 -4.17
N CYS A 24 -2.26 -9.58 -2.95
CA CYS A 24 -3.36 -9.66 -1.98
C CYS A 24 -4.48 -8.61 -2.20
N LEU A 25 -4.52 -7.94 -3.36
CA LEU A 25 -5.50 -6.92 -3.77
C LEU A 25 -5.51 -5.65 -2.91
N HIS A 26 -4.49 -5.44 -2.08
CA HIS A 26 -4.33 -4.19 -1.35
C HIS A 26 -3.50 -3.20 -2.17
N ALA A 27 -3.98 -1.97 -2.27
CA ALA A 27 -3.27 -0.88 -2.89
C ALA A 27 -2.62 0.01 -1.82
N TYR A 28 -1.43 0.52 -2.13
CA TYR A 28 -0.69 1.50 -1.33
C TYR A 28 -0.02 2.49 -2.27
N HIS A 29 0.39 3.66 -1.77
CA HIS A 29 1.30 4.51 -2.53
C HIS A 29 2.55 3.72 -2.89
N LYS A 30 3.01 3.83 -4.13
CA LYS A 30 4.20 3.14 -4.63
C LYS A 30 5.41 3.44 -3.76
N ALA A 31 5.59 4.71 -3.35
CA ALA A 31 6.64 5.10 -2.42
C ALA A 31 6.52 4.35 -1.07
N CYS A 32 5.33 4.31 -0.49
CA CYS A 32 5.07 3.59 0.76
C CYS A 32 5.27 2.08 0.61
N ALA A 33 4.78 1.48 -0.48
CA ALA A 33 4.95 0.06 -0.77
C ALA A 33 6.43 -0.30 -0.94
N ASP A 34 7.17 0.48 -1.73
CA ASP A 34 8.61 0.27 -1.93
C ASP A 34 9.42 0.45 -0.64
N GLU A 35 9.09 1.45 0.18
CA GLU A 35 9.74 1.63 1.49
C GLU A 35 9.43 0.47 2.45
N TRP A 36 8.17 0.05 2.50
CA TRP A 36 7.74 -1.07 3.32
C TRP A 36 8.41 -2.37 2.88
N LEU A 37 8.45 -2.65 1.58
CA LEU A 37 9.11 -3.83 1.02
C LEU A 37 10.60 -3.89 1.35
N LYS A 38 11.29 -2.75 1.50
CA LYS A 38 12.70 -2.75 1.95
C LYS A 38 12.88 -3.32 3.36
N CYS A 39 11.86 -3.19 4.22
CA CYS A 39 11.88 -3.69 5.59
C CYS A 39 11.18 -5.06 5.73
N SER A 40 10.07 -5.27 5.01
CA SER A 40 9.21 -6.45 5.13
C SER A 40 8.46 -6.73 3.83
N HIS A 41 8.70 -7.90 3.22
CA HIS A 41 7.98 -8.37 2.03
C HIS A 41 6.58 -8.94 2.33
N SER A 42 5.86 -8.37 3.29
CA SER A 42 4.51 -8.82 3.67
C SER A 42 3.51 -7.68 3.63
N CYS A 43 2.24 -7.95 3.35
CA CYS A 43 1.21 -6.92 3.30
C CYS A 43 0.94 -6.36 4.72
N PRO A 44 0.93 -5.03 4.95
CA PRO A 44 0.69 -4.47 6.28
C PRO A 44 -0.74 -4.69 6.79
N VAL A 45 -1.72 -4.92 5.90
CA VAL A 45 -3.12 -5.14 6.27
C VAL A 45 -3.40 -6.63 6.54
N CYS A 46 -3.11 -7.50 5.57
CA CYS A 46 -3.45 -8.92 5.67
C CYS A 46 -2.26 -9.83 6.07
N LYS A 47 -1.05 -9.28 6.19
CA LYS A 47 0.19 -10.00 6.52
C LYS A 47 0.55 -11.13 5.54
N THR A 48 -0.05 -11.14 4.35
CA THR A 48 0.29 -12.07 3.27
C THR A 48 1.65 -11.71 2.68
N ASN A 49 2.51 -12.70 2.48
CA ASN A 49 3.80 -12.49 1.84
C ASN A 49 3.62 -12.15 0.36
N ILE A 50 4.47 -11.25 -0.13
CA ILE A 50 4.39 -10.59 -1.44
C ILE A 50 5.33 -11.28 -2.42
#